data_AF-A0A6P0TUK2-F1
#
_entry.id   AF-A0A6P0TUK2-F1
#
_cell.length_a   1.000
_cell.length_b   1.000
_cell.length_c   1.000
_cell.angle_alpha   90.00
_cell.angle_beta   90.00
_cell.angle_gamma   90.00
#
_symmetry.space_group_name_H-M   'P 1'
#
loop_
_entity.id
_entity.type
_entity.pdbx_description
1 polymer ?
#
loop_
_entity_poly.entity_id
_entity_poly.type
_entity_poly.pdbx_seq_one_letter_code
_entity_poly.pdbx_strand_id
1 'polypeptide(L)'
;EELIASDRWLFITYDELDRIVPFYLELATPIRELLAFWLDRWRRWERIRPKIFLRTDLFRQEFLGFPDASKLSGHKISLEWETSWLYQVFVKRLVNSGEEMNDYLQIVPGLIPPKKKDKTLGILPALEKSRFELLMEIIIGEYMGDNYRKGYSYNWVPNHLQDARGRIAPRSFLKLFSLAAERRLKKFEETNLPENRLLVPSDLQGALMDTSQDRIKELTDEEYPWLKALKIGLKNLNLLTEEEKFLKILENTEWHQEPPSRKPQEILKYLEQLGIVEIRLDRRINMPDIYRYSFEVKRKGGIKRPK
;
A
#
# COMPACT_ATOMS: atom_id res chain seq x y z
N GLU A 1 -27.06 28.53 16.15
CA GLU A 1 -27.13 29.70 17.06
C GLU A 1 -26.39 29.45 18.37
N GLU A 2 -26.71 28.39 19.12
CA GLU A 2 -26.02 28.07 20.39
C GLU A 2 -24.49 27.96 20.25
N LEU A 3 -23.99 27.25 19.23
CA LEU A 3 -22.54 27.13 18.97
C LEU A 3 -21.87 28.49 18.69
N ILE A 4 -22.59 29.43 18.07
CA ILE A 4 -22.09 30.79 17.81
C ILE A 4 -22.05 31.57 19.13
N ALA A 5 -23.15 31.55 19.90
CA ALA A 5 -23.26 32.25 21.18
C ALA A 5 -22.23 31.77 22.22
N SER A 6 -21.88 30.48 22.17
CA SER A 6 -20.88 29.86 23.06
C SER A 6 -19.46 29.82 22.49
N ASP A 7 -19.22 30.40 21.31
CA ASP A 7 -17.94 30.35 20.58
C ASP A 7 -17.32 28.95 20.46
N ARG A 8 -18.17 27.94 20.24
CA ARG A 8 -17.76 26.54 20.08
C ARG A 8 -17.84 26.10 18.62
N TRP A 9 -16.98 25.15 18.26
CA TRP A 9 -17.03 24.44 16.99
C TRP A 9 -17.51 23.01 17.19
N LEU A 10 -18.37 22.53 16.29
CA LEU A 10 -18.76 21.13 16.21
C LEU A 10 -18.16 20.50 14.96
N PHE A 11 -17.32 19.49 15.16
CA PHE A 11 -16.80 18.67 14.08
C PHE A 11 -17.56 17.35 14.02
N ILE A 12 -18.08 17.01 12.84
CA ILE A 12 -18.75 15.73 12.60
C ILE A 12 -17.82 14.87 11.74
N THR A 13 -17.32 13.79 12.34
CA THR A 13 -16.40 12.88 11.67
C THR A 13 -17.17 11.71 11.08
N TYR A 14 -16.87 11.40 9.81
CA TYR A 14 -17.35 10.23 9.10
C TYR A 14 -16.16 9.36 8.75
N ASP A 15 -16.18 8.11 9.17
CA ASP A 15 -15.15 7.11 8.90
C ASP A 15 -15.81 5.77 8.53
N GLU A 16 -15.04 4.86 7.95
CA GLU A 16 -15.49 3.54 7.47
C GLU A 16 -16.70 3.60 6.51
N LEU A 17 -16.78 4.66 5.70
CA LEU A 17 -17.87 4.85 4.73
C LEU A 17 -17.95 3.73 3.69
N ASP A 18 -16.87 2.99 3.48
CA ASP A 18 -16.78 1.84 2.60
C ASP A 18 -17.46 0.58 3.14
N ARG A 19 -17.99 0.62 4.37
CA ARG A 19 -18.70 -0.49 5.03
C ARG A 19 -20.21 -0.27 5.18
N ILE A 20 -20.74 0.85 4.66
CA ILE A 20 -22.16 1.20 4.83
C ILE A 20 -23.09 0.20 4.11
N VAL A 21 -22.63 -0.36 2.99
CA VAL A 21 -23.35 -1.36 2.21
C VAL A 21 -22.39 -2.49 1.80
N PRO A 22 -22.88 -3.73 1.59
CA PRO A 22 -22.02 -4.88 1.33
C PRO A 22 -21.37 -4.86 -0.05
N PHE A 23 -21.96 -4.17 -1.03
CA PHE A 23 -21.48 -4.18 -2.41
C PHE A 23 -20.80 -2.87 -2.80
N TYR A 24 -19.60 -2.98 -3.39
CA TYR A 24 -18.78 -1.84 -3.78
C TYR A 24 -19.52 -0.83 -4.67
N LEU A 25 -20.29 -1.29 -5.66
CA LEU A 25 -21.02 -0.39 -6.58
C LEU A 25 -22.19 0.33 -5.89
N GLU A 26 -22.76 -0.25 -4.84
CA GLU A 26 -23.85 0.35 -4.08
C GLU A 26 -23.36 1.50 -3.18
N LEU A 27 -22.06 1.57 -2.87
CA LEU A 27 -21.47 2.65 -2.08
C LEU A 27 -21.58 4.02 -2.76
N ALA A 28 -21.71 4.07 -4.09
CA ALA A 28 -21.75 5.32 -4.85
C ALA A 28 -22.89 6.24 -4.41
N THR A 29 -24.09 5.71 -4.25
CA THR A 29 -25.28 6.49 -3.88
C THR A 29 -25.18 7.11 -2.48
N PRO A 30 -25.02 6.36 -1.37
CA PRO A 30 -24.95 6.94 -0.03
C PRO A 30 -23.78 7.92 0.14
N ILE A 31 -22.62 7.63 -0.45
CA ILE A 31 -21.47 8.54 -0.40
C ILE A 31 -21.77 9.83 -1.16
N ARG A 32 -22.39 9.73 -2.35
CA ARG A 32 -22.80 10.90 -3.12
C ARG A 32 -23.79 11.77 -2.34
N GLU A 33 -24.81 11.17 -1.74
CA GLU A 33 -25.81 11.92 -0.96
C GLU A 33 -25.19 12.61 0.26
N LEU A 34 -24.26 11.94 0.96
CA LEU A 34 -23.51 12.54 2.08
C LEU A 34 -22.69 13.76 1.62
N LEU A 35 -21.97 13.64 0.52
CA LEU A 35 -21.16 14.72 -0.03
C LEU A 35 -22.02 15.88 -0.54
N ALA A 36 -23.14 15.58 -1.20
CA ALA A 36 -24.12 16.56 -1.66
C ALA A 36 -24.74 17.34 -0.51
N PHE A 37 -25.17 16.63 0.54
CA PHE A 37 -25.67 17.21 1.77
C PHE A 37 -24.65 18.19 2.36
N TRP A 38 -23.41 17.75 2.53
CA TRP A 38 -22.39 18.62 3.11
C TRP A 38 -22.05 19.80 2.21
N LEU A 39 -22.05 19.64 0.88
CA LEU A 39 -21.80 20.73 -0.06
C LEU A 39 -22.87 21.84 -0.01
N ASP A 40 -24.14 21.50 0.25
CA ASP A 40 -25.20 22.49 0.49
C ASP A 40 -25.11 23.12 1.89
N ARG A 41 -24.90 22.29 2.92
CA ARG A 41 -25.00 22.72 4.32
C ARG A 41 -23.80 23.47 4.86
N TRP A 42 -22.58 23.09 4.47
CA TRP A 42 -21.35 23.64 5.09
C TRP A 42 -21.20 25.16 4.91
N ARG A 43 -21.75 25.72 3.83
CA ARG A 43 -21.76 27.17 3.56
C ARG A 43 -22.74 27.92 4.46
N ARG A 44 -23.80 27.26 4.94
CA ARG A 44 -24.86 27.86 5.77
C ARG A 44 -24.59 27.70 7.26
N TRP A 45 -23.92 26.62 7.67
CA TRP A 45 -23.65 26.35 9.08
C TRP A 45 -22.26 26.81 9.46
N GLU A 46 -22.12 28.01 10.01
CA GLU A 46 -20.81 28.62 10.28
C GLU A 46 -19.92 27.82 11.26
N ARG A 47 -20.51 27.20 12.29
CA ARG A 47 -19.78 26.53 13.38
C ARG A 47 -19.83 25.01 13.35
N ILE A 48 -20.37 24.41 12.28
CA ILE A 48 -20.44 22.95 12.09
C ILE A 48 -19.60 22.57 10.88
N ARG A 49 -18.65 21.65 11.05
CA ARG A 49 -17.72 21.27 9.97
C ARG A 49 -17.61 19.75 9.84
N PRO A 50 -17.82 19.19 8.64
CA PRO A 50 -17.58 17.78 8.43
C PRO A 50 -16.08 17.47 8.31
N LYS A 51 -15.71 16.27 8.76
CA LYS A 51 -14.42 15.61 8.49
C LYS A 51 -14.74 14.24 7.92
N ILE A 52 -14.64 14.11 6.60
CA ILE A 52 -15.05 12.91 5.87
C ILE A 52 -13.80 12.15 5.45
N PHE A 53 -13.55 11.00 6.08
CA PHE A 53 -12.53 10.06 5.65
C PHE A 53 -13.13 9.16 4.59
N LEU A 54 -12.53 9.22 3.40
CA LEU A 54 -13.03 8.49 2.25
C LEU A 54 -11.85 7.94 1.46
N ARG A 55 -11.96 6.68 1.06
CA ARG A 55 -10.97 6.06 0.20
C ARG A 55 -10.90 6.77 -1.14
N THR A 56 -9.69 6.90 -1.67
CA THR A 56 -9.44 7.65 -2.93
C THR A 56 -10.20 7.08 -4.12
N ASP A 57 -10.45 5.77 -4.14
CA ASP A 57 -11.16 5.08 -5.20
C ASP A 57 -12.68 5.34 -5.18
N LEU A 58 -13.25 5.62 -4.00
CA LEU A 58 -14.65 6.00 -3.81
C LEU A 58 -14.91 7.49 -4.05
N PHE A 59 -13.89 8.34 -4.03
CA PHE A 59 -14.01 9.77 -4.34
C PHE A 59 -13.88 10.10 -5.84
N ARG A 60 -13.64 9.09 -6.71
CA ARG A 60 -13.44 9.32 -8.14
C ARG A 60 -14.71 9.87 -8.81
N GLN A 61 -14.53 10.79 -9.75
CA GLN A 61 -15.65 11.41 -10.47
C GLN A 61 -16.45 10.37 -11.25
N GLU A 62 -15.78 9.39 -11.88
CA GLU A 62 -16.46 8.31 -12.60
C GLU A 62 -17.26 7.37 -11.70
N PHE A 63 -16.86 7.25 -10.43
CA PHE A 63 -17.57 6.41 -9.46
C PHE A 63 -18.78 7.12 -8.87
N LEU A 64 -18.62 8.37 -8.43
CA LEU A 64 -19.70 9.12 -7.78
C LEU A 64 -20.71 9.70 -8.79
N GLY A 65 -20.26 10.04 -10.01
CA GLY A 65 -21.12 10.66 -11.02
C GLY A 65 -21.77 11.98 -10.55
N PHE A 66 -21.11 12.71 -9.64
CA PHE A 66 -21.70 13.83 -8.93
C PHE A 66 -21.54 15.16 -9.70
N PRO A 67 -22.64 15.87 -10.05
CA PRO A 67 -22.57 17.26 -10.49
C PRO A 67 -21.91 18.13 -9.41
N ASP A 68 -21.08 19.10 -9.78
CA ASP A 68 -20.34 19.96 -8.84
C ASP A 68 -19.27 19.30 -7.96
N ALA A 69 -18.85 18.05 -8.25
CA ALA A 69 -17.74 17.39 -7.54
C ALA A 69 -16.44 18.23 -7.53
N SER A 70 -16.22 19.03 -8.57
CA SER A 70 -15.10 19.97 -8.66
C SER A 70 -15.06 20.98 -7.51
N LYS A 71 -16.20 21.30 -6.88
CA LYS A 71 -16.28 22.21 -5.72
C LYS A 71 -15.71 21.59 -4.45
N LEU A 72 -15.62 20.26 -4.37
CA LEU A 72 -15.01 19.55 -3.24
C LEU A 72 -13.48 19.44 -3.39
N SER A 73 -12.94 19.58 -4.61
CA SER A 73 -11.50 19.45 -4.87
C SER A 73 -10.67 20.44 -4.06
N GLY A 74 -11.14 21.68 -3.86
CA GLY A 74 -10.47 22.69 -3.04
C GLY A 74 -10.53 22.44 -1.53
N HIS A 75 -11.29 21.44 -1.09
CA HIS A 75 -11.47 21.06 0.32
C HIS A 75 -10.96 19.64 0.60
N LYS A 76 -10.19 19.06 -0.32
CA LYS A 76 -9.61 17.73 -0.21
C LYS A 76 -8.20 17.81 0.36
N ILE A 77 -7.88 16.92 1.30
CA ILE A 77 -6.51 16.59 1.70
C ILE A 77 -6.30 15.11 1.38
N SER A 78 -5.27 14.78 0.61
CA SER A 78 -4.86 13.40 0.38
C SER A 78 -3.97 12.92 1.52
N LEU A 79 -4.32 11.79 2.13
CA LEU A 79 -3.49 11.12 3.13
C LEU A 79 -2.74 9.98 2.44
N GLU A 80 -1.45 10.17 2.20
CA GLU A 80 -0.59 9.23 1.47
C GLU A 80 0.64 8.88 2.30
N TRP A 81 1.05 7.62 2.23
CA TRP A 81 2.24 7.15 2.94
C TRP A 81 3.49 7.43 2.11
N GLU A 82 4.39 8.22 2.68
CA GLU A 82 5.73 8.39 2.12
C GLU A 82 6.66 7.25 2.56
N THR A 83 7.66 6.93 1.73
CA THR A 83 8.67 5.91 2.03
C THR A 83 9.36 6.14 3.37
N SER A 84 9.71 7.39 3.70
CA SER A 84 10.34 7.75 4.97
C SER A 84 9.43 7.44 6.17
N TRP A 85 8.12 7.67 6.05
CA TRP A 85 7.14 7.36 7.09
C TRP A 85 6.96 5.85 7.26
N LEU A 86 7.01 5.09 6.17
CA LEU A 86 6.96 3.62 6.24
C LEU A 86 8.15 3.03 7.00
N TYR A 87 9.35 3.53 6.72
CA TYR A 87 10.54 3.18 7.50
C TYR A 87 10.41 3.63 8.96
N GLN A 88 9.90 4.84 9.22
CA GLN A 88 9.68 5.29 10.59
C GLN A 88 8.71 4.38 11.34
N VAL A 89 7.61 3.94 10.71
CA VAL A 89 6.67 2.98 11.32
C VAL A 89 7.33 1.63 11.59
N PHE A 90 8.17 1.15 10.67
CA PHE A 90 8.95 -0.07 10.87
C PHE A 90 9.89 0.05 12.08
N VAL A 91 10.73 1.09 12.13
CA VAL A 91 11.64 1.33 13.26
C VAL A 91 10.88 1.55 14.55
N LYS A 92 9.73 2.25 14.50
CA LYS A 92 8.86 2.45 15.67
C LYS A 92 8.41 1.10 16.24
N ARG A 93 8.05 0.15 15.39
CA ARG A 93 7.66 -1.20 15.85
C ARG A 93 8.84 -1.95 16.47
N LEU A 94 10.02 -1.87 15.88
CA LEU A 94 11.23 -2.51 16.40
C LEU A 94 11.65 -1.93 17.76
N VAL A 95 11.80 -0.62 17.89
CA VAL A 95 12.29 0.00 19.13
C VAL A 95 11.33 -0.21 20.32
N ASN A 96 10.04 -0.41 20.04
CA ASN A 96 9.03 -0.67 21.05
C ASN A 96 8.76 -2.17 21.27
N SER A 97 9.52 -3.09 20.65
CA SER A 97 9.33 -4.54 20.83
C SER A 97 10.05 -5.11 22.05
N GLY A 98 11.06 -4.43 22.58
CA GLY A 98 11.85 -4.89 23.73
C GLY A 98 13.15 -4.11 23.91
N GLU A 99 13.81 -4.31 25.04
CA GLU A 99 15.06 -3.61 25.40
C GLU A 99 16.21 -4.01 24.47
N GLU A 100 16.39 -5.30 24.18
CA GLU A 100 17.45 -5.80 23.29
C GLU A 100 17.40 -5.17 21.90
N MET A 101 16.19 -5.04 21.32
CA MET A 101 16.01 -4.41 20.02
C MET A 101 16.22 -2.90 20.08
N ASN A 102 15.86 -2.26 21.19
CA ASN A 102 16.15 -0.84 21.40
C ASN A 102 17.67 -0.61 21.43
N ASP A 103 18.40 -1.42 22.19
CA ASP A 103 19.86 -1.35 22.28
C ASP A 103 20.53 -1.61 20.92
N TYR A 104 20.06 -2.63 20.20
CA TYR A 104 20.53 -2.90 18.83
C TYR A 104 20.36 -1.67 17.91
N LEU A 105 19.21 -0.99 17.97
CA LEU A 105 18.94 0.19 17.13
C LEU A 105 19.79 1.42 17.50
N GLN A 106 20.42 1.46 18.69
CA GLN A 106 21.35 2.53 19.06
C GLN A 106 22.63 2.52 18.21
N ILE A 107 22.90 1.44 17.46
CA ILE A 107 24.00 1.38 16.50
C ILE A 107 23.90 2.45 15.41
N VAL A 108 22.69 2.97 15.13
CA VAL A 108 22.46 4.05 14.18
C VAL A 108 22.35 5.39 14.93
N PRO A 109 23.36 6.28 14.84
CA PRO A 109 23.39 7.50 15.63
C PRO A 109 22.19 8.43 15.35
N GLY A 110 21.49 8.81 16.42
CA GLY A 110 20.35 9.72 16.36
C GLY A 110 19.08 9.13 15.75
N LEU A 111 19.04 7.82 15.45
CA LEU A 111 17.81 7.17 14.97
C LEU A 111 16.75 7.17 16.07
N ILE A 112 17.16 6.89 17.29
CA ILE A 112 16.32 6.92 18.49
C ILE A 112 16.64 8.19 19.28
N PRO A 113 15.71 9.16 19.39
CA PRO A 113 15.96 10.38 20.12
C PRO A 113 16.11 10.11 21.63
N PRO A 114 17.12 10.70 22.31
CA PRO A 114 17.26 10.56 23.75
C PRO A 114 16.03 11.20 24.43
N LYS A 115 15.34 10.43 25.27
CA LYS A 115 14.24 10.89 26.15
C LYS A 115 12.90 11.25 25.49
N LYS A 116 12.55 10.69 24.33
CA LYS A 116 11.19 10.82 23.75
C LYS A 116 10.42 9.50 23.78
N LYS A 117 9.90 9.14 24.95
CA LYS A 117 8.87 8.10 25.08
C LYS A 117 7.53 8.75 25.36
N ASP A 118 6.66 8.75 24.36
CA ASP A 118 5.28 9.14 24.53
C ASP A 118 4.53 8.05 25.33
N LYS A 119 3.62 8.46 26.22
CA LYS A 119 2.88 7.52 27.08
C LYS A 119 1.98 6.57 26.30
N THR A 120 1.44 7.03 25.17
CA THR A 120 0.49 6.28 24.34
C THR A 120 1.17 5.70 23.11
N LEU A 121 2.04 6.47 22.46
CA LEU A 121 2.66 6.11 21.19
C LEU A 121 4.00 5.39 21.35
N GLY A 122 4.57 5.36 22.56
CA GLY A 122 5.88 4.79 22.81
C GLY A 122 7.02 5.66 22.29
N ILE A 123 8.15 5.04 21.98
CA ILE A 123 9.31 5.73 21.41
C ILE A 123 9.03 6.05 19.93
N LEU A 124 9.26 7.30 19.55
CA LEU A 124 9.13 7.78 18.16
C LEU A 124 10.51 7.99 17.54
N PRO A 125 10.90 7.22 16.51
CA PRO A 125 12.18 7.40 15.83
C PRO A 125 12.28 8.73 15.09
N ALA A 126 13.50 9.22 14.88
CA ALA A 126 13.75 10.39 14.05
C ALA A 126 13.32 10.13 12.59
N LEU A 127 12.75 11.15 11.94
CA LEU A 127 12.35 11.08 10.54
C LEU A 127 13.46 11.64 9.64
N GLU A 128 14.55 10.89 9.49
CA GLU A 128 15.66 11.28 8.60
C GLU A 128 16.08 10.10 7.73
N LYS A 129 16.02 10.31 6.40
CA LYS A 129 16.26 9.29 5.40
C LYS A 129 17.63 8.61 5.55
N SER A 130 18.69 9.39 5.77
CA SER A 130 20.07 8.92 5.93
C SER A 130 20.20 7.84 7.03
N ARG A 131 19.43 7.99 8.12
CA ARG A 131 19.42 7.03 9.22
C ARG A 131 18.73 5.73 8.86
N PHE A 132 17.66 5.79 8.06
CA PHE A 132 17.00 4.59 7.54
C PHE A 132 17.87 3.88 6.49
N GLU A 133 18.61 4.62 5.67
CA GLU A 133 19.59 4.05 4.73
C GLU A 133 20.68 3.28 5.50
N LEU A 134 21.29 3.91 6.51
CA LEU A 134 22.30 3.28 7.36
C LEU A 134 21.73 2.08 8.13
N LEU A 135 20.51 2.17 8.66
CA LEU A 135 19.85 1.05 9.32
C LEU A 135 19.68 -0.15 8.37
N MET A 136 19.24 0.11 7.13
CA MET A 136 19.05 -0.95 6.15
C MET A 136 20.36 -1.61 5.73
N GLU A 137 21.43 -0.83 5.63
CA GLU A 137 22.79 -1.34 5.43
C GLU A 137 23.22 -2.26 6.57
N ILE A 138 22.94 -1.90 7.82
CA ILE A 138 23.30 -2.71 8.99
C ILE A 138 22.45 -3.99 9.09
N ILE A 139 21.12 -3.89 8.88
CA ILE A 139 20.22 -5.04 9.02
C ILE A 139 20.45 -6.09 7.94
N ILE A 140 20.82 -5.68 6.71
CA ILE A 140 20.81 -6.53 5.51
C ILE A 140 22.16 -6.58 4.78
N GLY A 141 22.87 -5.45 4.78
CA GLY A 141 23.98 -5.13 3.88
C GLY A 141 23.64 -3.96 2.96
N GLU A 142 24.66 -3.30 2.40
CA GLU A 142 24.50 -2.14 1.51
C GLU A 142 23.68 -2.49 0.25
N TYR A 143 23.90 -3.68 -0.30
CA TYR A 143 23.32 -4.15 -1.54
C TYR A 143 22.50 -5.43 -1.38
N MET A 144 21.51 -5.61 -2.25
CA MET A 144 20.67 -6.81 -2.32
C MET A 144 21.34 -8.00 -3.06
N GLY A 145 22.66 -8.06 -3.00
CA GLY A 145 23.53 -9.06 -3.60
C GLY A 145 24.98 -8.56 -3.61
N ASP A 146 25.79 -9.07 -4.53
CA ASP A 146 27.25 -8.87 -4.45
C ASP A 146 27.74 -7.45 -4.77
N ASN A 147 26.91 -6.59 -5.39
CA ASN A 147 27.29 -5.23 -5.79
C ASN A 147 26.09 -4.31 -6.05
N TYR A 148 26.39 -3.02 -6.25
CA TYR A 148 25.43 -1.94 -6.50
C TYR A 148 24.43 -2.20 -7.64
N ARG A 149 24.75 -3.04 -8.63
CA ARG A 149 23.83 -3.37 -9.73
C ARG A 149 22.66 -4.26 -9.28
N LYS A 150 22.76 -4.87 -8.10
CA LYS A 150 21.66 -5.63 -7.48
C LYS A 150 20.67 -4.74 -6.72
N GLY A 151 20.97 -3.45 -6.62
CA GLY A 151 20.16 -2.45 -5.95
C GLY A 151 20.53 -2.29 -4.48
N TYR A 152 20.49 -1.05 -4.01
CA TYR A 152 20.69 -0.70 -2.61
C TYR A 152 19.52 -1.21 -1.75
N SER A 153 19.83 -1.76 -0.58
CA SER A 153 18.83 -2.41 0.29
C SER A 153 17.69 -1.47 0.69
N TYR A 154 18.00 -0.20 1.00
CA TYR A 154 16.99 0.81 1.27
C TYR A 154 16.04 1.04 0.08
N ASN A 155 16.56 1.18 -1.13
CA ASN A 155 15.72 1.46 -2.30
C ASN A 155 15.00 0.21 -2.80
N TRP A 156 15.56 -0.98 -2.57
CA TRP A 156 14.99 -2.22 -3.07
C TRP A 156 13.60 -2.49 -2.49
N VAL A 157 13.40 -2.29 -1.18
CA VAL A 157 12.11 -2.53 -0.51
C VAL A 157 10.96 -1.73 -1.14
N PRO A 158 10.99 -0.38 -1.17
CA PRO A 158 9.90 0.40 -1.76
C PRO A 158 9.73 0.10 -3.26
N ASN A 159 10.83 -0.09 -4.02
CA ASN A 159 10.76 -0.36 -5.45
C ASN A 159 10.04 -1.68 -5.79
N HIS A 160 10.02 -2.66 -4.88
CA HIS A 160 9.34 -3.94 -5.09
C HIS A 160 7.96 -4.02 -4.45
N LEU A 161 7.65 -3.13 -3.50
CA LEU A 161 6.34 -3.09 -2.82
C LEU A 161 5.38 -2.05 -3.38
N GLN A 162 5.87 -1.07 -4.13
CA GLN A 162 5.01 -0.03 -4.71
C GLN A 162 4.06 -0.61 -5.77
N ASP A 163 2.85 -0.06 -5.80
CA ASP A 163 1.89 -0.27 -6.89
C ASP A 163 2.28 0.53 -8.15
N ALA A 164 1.47 0.44 -9.20
CA ALA A 164 1.72 1.15 -10.46
C ALA A 164 1.65 2.68 -10.34
N ARG A 165 1.16 3.19 -9.20
CA ARG A 165 1.04 4.61 -8.88
C ARG A 165 2.09 5.05 -7.85
N GLY A 166 3.07 4.20 -7.52
CA GLY A 166 4.13 4.51 -6.57
C GLY A 166 3.71 4.43 -5.10
N ARG A 167 2.50 3.94 -4.80
CA ARG A 167 1.98 3.87 -3.42
C ARG A 167 2.35 2.54 -2.80
N ILE A 168 2.62 2.55 -1.49
CA ILE A 168 2.94 1.33 -0.74
C ILE A 168 1.97 1.21 0.44
N ALA A 169 1.31 0.06 0.56
CA ALA A 169 0.49 -0.23 1.72
C ALA A 169 1.39 -0.48 2.96
N PRO A 170 1.16 0.19 4.11
CA PRO A 170 1.95 -0.03 5.32
C PRO A 170 1.96 -1.48 5.78
N ARG A 171 0.83 -2.19 5.61
CA ARG A 171 0.70 -3.61 5.93
C ARG A 171 1.69 -4.43 5.11
N SER A 172 1.77 -4.23 3.79
CA SER A 172 2.74 -4.92 2.92
C SER A 172 4.18 -4.60 3.28
N PHE A 173 4.49 -3.34 3.62
CA PHE A 173 5.83 -2.94 4.05
C PHE A 173 6.30 -3.71 5.29
N LEU A 174 5.47 -3.72 6.34
CA LEU A 174 5.79 -4.44 7.57
C LEU A 174 5.80 -5.96 7.38
N LYS A 175 4.88 -6.47 6.55
CA LYS A 175 4.74 -7.91 6.29
C LYS A 175 5.97 -8.48 5.60
N LEU A 176 6.58 -7.74 4.67
CA LEU A 176 7.84 -8.13 4.04
C LEU A 176 8.93 -8.42 5.07
N PHE A 177 9.15 -7.53 6.03
CA PHE A 177 10.15 -7.73 7.08
C PHE A 177 9.77 -8.86 8.05
N SER A 178 8.49 -8.96 8.44
CA SER A 178 7.99 -10.06 9.28
C SER A 178 8.26 -11.42 8.65
N LEU A 179 7.88 -11.59 7.38
CA LEU A 179 8.06 -12.83 6.65
C LEU A 179 9.54 -13.13 6.38
N ALA A 180 10.36 -12.11 6.11
CA ALA A 180 11.80 -12.28 5.98
C ALA A 180 12.44 -12.77 7.28
N ALA A 181 12.06 -12.20 8.42
CA ALA A 181 12.51 -12.63 9.74
C ALA A 181 12.06 -14.07 10.05
N GLU A 182 10.81 -14.43 9.77
CA GLU A 182 10.31 -15.80 9.94
C GLU A 182 11.08 -16.81 9.07
N ARG A 183 11.45 -16.44 7.84
CA ARG A 183 12.27 -17.27 6.95
C ARG A 183 13.68 -17.44 7.49
N ARG A 184 14.29 -16.37 8.01
CA ARG A 184 15.63 -16.40 8.63
C ARG A 184 15.63 -17.31 9.87
N LEU A 185 14.65 -17.16 10.76
CA LEU A 185 14.55 -17.96 11.99
C LEU A 185 14.48 -19.47 11.71
N LYS A 186 13.78 -19.89 10.65
CA LYS A 186 13.66 -21.32 10.28
C LYS A 186 14.99 -21.96 9.85
N LYS A 187 16.00 -21.17 9.47
CA LYS A 187 17.31 -21.63 8.98
C LYS A 187 18.45 -20.91 9.71
N PHE A 188 18.17 -20.46 10.93
CA PHE A 188 19.13 -19.66 11.69
C PHE A 188 20.28 -20.54 12.12
N GLU A 189 21.48 -20.14 11.72
CA GLU A 189 22.75 -20.66 12.24
C GLU A 189 23.63 -19.44 12.52
N GLU A 190 24.32 -19.45 13.65
CA GLU A 190 25.08 -18.31 14.16
C GLU A 190 26.19 -17.86 13.17
N THR A 191 26.72 -18.80 12.38
CA THR A 191 27.74 -18.53 11.36
C THR A 191 27.21 -17.87 10.09
N ASN A 192 25.88 -17.81 9.89
CA ASN A 192 25.25 -17.42 8.62
C ASN A 192 24.88 -15.93 8.53
N LEU A 193 25.14 -15.14 9.57
CA LEU A 193 24.94 -13.69 9.58
C LEU A 193 26.25 -13.02 9.96
N PRO A 194 26.88 -12.27 9.03
CA PRO A 194 28.09 -11.53 9.36
C PRO A 194 27.74 -10.31 10.24
N GLU A 195 28.61 -10.04 11.22
CA GLU A 195 28.59 -8.81 12.03
C GLU A 195 27.25 -8.56 12.73
N ASN A 196 26.63 -7.40 12.49
CA ASN A 196 25.41 -6.94 13.13
C ASN A 196 24.15 -7.17 12.27
N ARG A 197 24.21 -8.02 11.24
CA ARG A 197 23.05 -8.26 10.36
C ARG A 197 21.98 -9.09 11.05
N LEU A 198 20.73 -8.78 10.76
CA LEU A 198 19.58 -9.59 11.18
C LEU A 198 19.00 -10.41 10.02
N LEU A 199 19.23 -9.97 8.79
CA LEU A 199 18.72 -10.59 7.56
C LEU A 199 19.83 -10.65 6.50
N VAL A 200 19.60 -11.44 5.46
CA VAL A 200 20.37 -11.33 4.21
C VAL A 200 19.42 -11.08 3.04
N PRO A 201 19.92 -10.60 1.88
CA PRO A 201 19.07 -10.25 0.74
C PRO A 201 18.08 -11.34 0.29
N SER A 202 18.46 -12.63 0.37
CA SER A 202 17.61 -13.74 -0.02
C SER A 202 16.37 -13.92 0.88
N ASP A 203 16.42 -13.47 2.13
CA ASP A 203 15.28 -13.51 3.05
C ASP A 203 14.16 -12.58 2.56
N LEU A 204 14.50 -11.33 2.23
CA LEU A 204 13.56 -10.36 1.64
C LEU A 204 13.08 -10.79 0.25
N GLN A 205 13.99 -11.27 -0.61
CA GLN A 205 13.61 -11.73 -1.95
C GLN A 205 12.63 -12.90 -1.88
N GLY A 206 12.83 -13.83 -0.94
CA GLY A 206 11.90 -14.93 -0.68
C GLY A 206 10.58 -14.45 -0.08
N ALA A 207 10.62 -13.52 0.87
CA ALA A 207 9.44 -12.96 1.53
C ALA A 207 8.56 -12.10 0.61
N LEU A 208 9.12 -11.51 -0.46
CA LEU A 208 8.38 -10.69 -1.41
C LEU A 208 7.24 -11.45 -2.10
N MET A 209 7.44 -12.75 -2.38
CA MET A 209 6.40 -13.58 -3.01
C MET A 209 5.21 -13.79 -2.07
N ASP A 210 5.48 -14.15 -0.82
CA ASP A 210 4.46 -14.32 0.22
C ASP A 210 3.76 -12.99 0.51
N THR A 211 4.50 -11.88 0.54
CA THR A 211 3.96 -10.53 0.72
C THR A 211 2.99 -10.15 -0.40
N SER A 212 3.31 -10.54 -1.65
CA SER A 212 2.42 -10.35 -2.80
C SER A 212 1.14 -11.16 -2.67
N GLN A 213 1.23 -12.40 -2.19
CA GLN A 213 0.07 -13.25 -1.94
C GLN A 213 -0.84 -12.65 -0.86
N ASP A 214 -0.26 -12.20 0.25
CA ASP A 214 -1.00 -11.54 1.33
C ASP A 214 -1.67 -10.25 0.85
N ARG A 215 -0.99 -9.44 0.01
CA ARG A 215 -1.57 -8.21 -0.53
C ARG A 215 -2.77 -8.50 -1.43
N ILE A 216 -2.68 -9.49 -2.32
CA ILE A 216 -3.84 -9.87 -3.15
C ILE A 216 -4.94 -10.47 -2.29
N LYS A 217 -4.61 -11.30 -1.29
CA LYS A 217 -5.60 -11.87 -0.37
C LYS A 217 -6.39 -10.77 0.33
N GLU A 218 -5.70 -9.80 0.94
CA GLU A 218 -6.30 -8.61 1.56
C GLU A 218 -7.25 -7.89 0.60
N LEU A 219 -6.77 -7.54 -0.60
CA LEU A 219 -7.61 -6.87 -1.59
C LEU A 219 -8.83 -7.71 -1.96
N THR A 220 -8.68 -9.03 -2.13
CA THR A 220 -9.77 -9.89 -2.57
C THR A 220 -10.76 -10.27 -1.46
N ASP A 221 -10.33 -10.26 -0.20
CA ASP A 221 -11.17 -10.63 0.93
C ASP A 221 -11.87 -9.41 1.55
N GLU A 222 -11.22 -8.24 1.52
CA GLU A 222 -11.70 -7.03 2.17
C GLU A 222 -12.33 -6.01 1.21
N GLU A 223 -11.89 -5.90 -0.06
CA GLU A 223 -12.25 -4.73 -0.91
C GLU A 223 -12.83 -5.08 -2.30
N TYR A 224 -12.21 -6.02 -3.00
CA TYR A 224 -12.46 -6.31 -4.42
C TYR A 224 -12.51 -7.83 -4.68
N PRO A 225 -13.57 -8.53 -4.24
CA PRO A 225 -13.69 -9.99 -4.40
C PRO A 225 -13.60 -10.49 -5.84
N TRP A 226 -14.03 -9.67 -6.81
CA TRP A 226 -13.97 -9.98 -8.25
C TRP A 226 -12.54 -10.19 -8.77
N LEU A 227 -11.51 -9.63 -8.11
CA LEU A 227 -10.11 -9.85 -8.49
C LEU A 227 -9.68 -11.32 -8.39
N LYS A 228 -10.39 -12.16 -7.62
CA LYS A 228 -10.09 -13.61 -7.50
C LYS A 228 -10.17 -14.31 -8.86
N ALA A 229 -11.12 -13.91 -9.71
CA ALA A 229 -11.35 -14.52 -11.03
C ALA A 229 -10.14 -14.34 -11.97
N LEU A 230 -9.39 -13.25 -11.81
CA LEU A 230 -8.24 -12.93 -12.67
C LEU A 230 -7.05 -13.88 -12.49
N LYS A 231 -6.97 -14.61 -11.37
CA LYS A 231 -5.84 -15.52 -11.09
C LYS A 231 -5.64 -16.57 -12.17
N ILE A 232 -6.72 -17.11 -12.72
CA ILE A 232 -6.66 -18.16 -13.74
C ILE A 232 -6.18 -17.57 -15.07
N GLY A 233 -6.83 -16.49 -15.54
CA GLY A 233 -6.54 -15.90 -16.84
C GLY A 233 -5.17 -15.23 -16.94
N LEU A 234 -4.65 -14.66 -15.84
CA LEU A 234 -3.35 -13.98 -15.81
C LEU A 234 -2.17 -14.92 -15.57
N LYS A 235 -2.42 -16.17 -15.17
CA LYS A 235 -1.37 -17.14 -14.89
C LYS A 235 -0.46 -17.32 -16.10
N ASN A 236 0.85 -17.30 -15.87
CA ASN A 236 1.89 -17.42 -16.90
C ASN A 236 1.93 -16.29 -17.96
N LEU A 237 1.11 -15.23 -17.83
CA LEU A 237 1.22 -14.06 -18.69
C LEU A 237 2.60 -13.41 -18.52
N ASN A 238 3.19 -12.86 -19.59
CA ASN A 238 4.44 -12.12 -19.47
C ASN A 238 4.15 -10.64 -19.18
N LEU A 239 5.00 -10.00 -18.38
CA LEU A 239 5.03 -8.53 -18.28
C LEU A 239 5.24 -7.90 -19.65
N LEU A 240 4.77 -6.66 -19.80
CA LEU A 240 4.77 -5.92 -21.06
C LEU A 240 3.99 -6.68 -22.14
N THR A 241 2.85 -7.25 -21.76
CA THR A 241 1.91 -7.88 -22.69
C THR A 241 1.16 -6.80 -23.48
N GLU A 242 0.85 -7.07 -24.75
CA GLU A 242 0.01 -6.20 -25.57
C GLU A 242 -1.40 -6.04 -25.00
N GLU A 243 -1.93 -4.82 -25.05
CA GLU A 243 -3.26 -4.49 -24.52
C GLU A 243 -4.36 -5.39 -25.07
N GLU A 244 -4.37 -5.68 -26.38
CA GLU A 244 -5.39 -6.53 -27.00
C GLU A 244 -5.42 -7.94 -26.39
N LYS A 245 -4.24 -8.51 -26.12
CA LYS A 245 -4.13 -9.82 -25.47
C LYS A 245 -4.63 -9.76 -24.03
N PHE A 246 -4.38 -8.67 -23.31
CA PHE A 246 -4.88 -8.48 -21.96
C PHE A 246 -6.42 -8.33 -21.95
N LEU A 247 -6.98 -7.56 -22.88
CA LEU A 247 -8.43 -7.39 -23.04
C LEU A 247 -9.12 -8.72 -23.35
N LYS A 248 -8.53 -9.56 -24.22
CA LYS A 248 -9.01 -10.92 -24.48
C LYS A 248 -9.03 -11.79 -23.23
N ILE A 249 -8.08 -11.64 -22.31
CA ILE A 249 -8.11 -12.35 -21.02
C ILE A 249 -9.30 -11.89 -20.18
N LEU A 250 -9.53 -10.57 -20.10
CA LEU A 250 -10.66 -10.00 -19.34
C LEU A 250 -12.01 -10.42 -19.92
N GLU A 251 -12.13 -10.44 -21.25
CA GLU A 251 -13.33 -10.89 -21.97
C GLU A 251 -13.67 -12.35 -21.68
N ASN A 252 -12.65 -13.22 -21.65
CA ASN A 252 -12.82 -14.65 -21.38
C ASN A 252 -12.79 -15.01 -19.87
N THR A 253 -12.75 -14.02 -18.98
CA THR A 253 -12.71 -14.29 -17.53
C THR A 253 -14.10 -14.67 -17.02
N GLU A 254 -14.21 -15.82 -16.36
CA GLU A 254 -15.42 -16.25 -15.67
C GLU A 254 -15.56 -15.53 -14.31
N TRP A 255 -16.45 -14.53 -14.27
CA TRP A 255 -16.68 -13.71 -13.09
C TRP A 255 -17.62 -14.40 -12.10
N HIS A 256 -17.07 -14.83 -10.96
CA HIS A 256 -17.83 -15.41 -9.84
C HIS A 256 -18.41 -14.35 -8.89
N GLN A 257 -17.87 -13.14 -8.96
CA GLN A 257 -18.30 -11.95 -8.22
C GLN A 257 -18.40 -10.82 -9.23
N GLU A 258 -19.37 -9.92 -9.07
CA GLU A 258 -19.64 -8.86 -10.04
C GLU A 258 -18.42 -7.91 -10.16
N PRO A 259 -17.79 -7.81 -11.34
CA PRO A 259 -16.75 -6.82 -11.58
C PRO A 259 -17.38 -5.41 -11.67
N PRO A 260 -16.58 -4.34 -11.60
CA PRO A 260 -17.08 -2.97 -11.72
C PRO A 260 -17.74 -2.64 -13.08
N SER A 261 -17.50 -3.46 -14.10
CA SER A 261 -18.13 -3.38 -15.42
C SER A 261 -18.05 -4.72 -16.14
N ARG A 262 -18.95 -4.95 -17.11
CA ARG A 262 -18.88 -6.09 -18.04
C ARG A 262 -18.03 -5.83 -19.29
N LYS A 263 -17.62 -4.57 -19.52
CA LYS A 263 -16.77 -4.23 -20.67
C LYS A 263 -15.28 -4.38 -20.31
N PRO A 264 -14.49 -5.18 -21.05
CA PRO A 264 -13.07 -5.39 -20.77
C PRO A 264 -12.25 -4.10 -20.63
N GLN A 265 -12.54 -3.08 -21.44
CA GLN A 265 -11.84 -1.80 -21.41
C GLN A 265 -12.08 -1.02 -20.11
N GLU A 266 -13.32 -1.09 -19.58
CA GLU A 266 -13.67 -0.43 -18.32
C GLU A 266 -13.03 -1.17 -17.13
N ILE A 267 -12.97 -2.51 -17.18
CA ILE A 267 -12.25 -3.32 -16.19
C ILE A 267 -10.75 -3.00 -16.21
N LEU A 268 -10.13 -2.90 -17.39
CA LEU A 268 -8.72 -2.55 -17.52
C LEU A 268 -8.43 -1.16 -16.93
N LYS A 269 -9.25 -0.15 -17.26
CA LYS A 269 -9.17 1.19 -16.67
C LYS A 269 -9.30 1.12 -15.15
N TYR A 270 -10.18 0.27 -14.64
CA TYR A 270 -10.34 0.10 -13.20
C TYR A 270 -9.10 -0.51 -12.54
N LEU A 271 -8.50 -1.55 -13.13
CA LEU A 271 -7.24 -2.16 -12.65
C LEU A 271 -6.08 -1.15 -12.64
N GLU A 272 -5.97 -0.32 -13.67
CA GLU A 272 -4.99 0.77 -13.74
C GLU A 272 -5.22 1.80 -12.63
N GLN A 273 -6.48 2.16 -12.39
CA GLN A 273 -6.82 3.10 -11.33
C GLN A 273 -6.55 2.56 -9.92
N LEU A 274 -6.71 1.25 -9.72
CA LEU A 274 -6.31 0.58 -8.48
C LEU A 274 -4.78 0.51 -8.30
N GLY A 275 -4.01 0.76 -9.36
CA GLY A 275 -2.56 0.61 -9.35
C GLY A 275 -2.10 -0.84 -9.55
N ILE A 276 -3.01 -1.76 -9.91
CA ILE A 276 -2.69 -3.19 -10.12
C ILE A 276 -1.91 -3.38 -11.42
N VAL A 277 -2.21 -2.57 -12.44
CA VAL A 277 -1.50 -2.55 -13.71
C VAL A 277 -1.09 -1.13 -14.09
N GLU A 278 -0.13 -1.04 -14.99
CA GLU A 278 0.33 0.21 -15.61
C GLU A 278 0.24 0.04 -17.13
N ILE A 279 -0.40 0.97 -17.84
CA ILE A 279 -0.39 1.03 -19.30
C ILE A 279 0.79 1.91 -19.73
N ARG A 280 1.79 1.31 -20.39
CA ARG A 280 2.96 2.05 -20.89
C ARG A 280 2.57 2.94 -22.08
N LEU A 281 3.45 3.89 -22.44
CA LEU A 281 3.25 4.77 -23.59
C LEU A 281 3.06 4.00 -24.92
N ASP A 282 3.67 2.82 -25.03
CA ASP A 282 3.53 1.92 -26.18
C ASP A 282 2.34 0.94 -26.04
N ARG A 283 1.42 1.22 -25.12
CA ARG A 283 0.22 0.45 -24.78
C ARG A 283 0.47 -0.94 -24.17
N ARG A 284 1.72 -1.30 -23.87
CA ARG A 284 1.99 -2.57 -23.19
C ARG A 284 1.60 -2.50 -21.71
N ILE A 285 0.99 -3.58 -21.24
CA ILE A 285 0.52 -3.73 -19.87
C ILE A 285 1.66 -4.26 -18.99
N ASN A 286 2.01 -3.48 -17.98
CA ASN A 286 2.95 -3.84 -16.94
C ASN A 286 2.20 -4.12 -15.63
N MET A 287 2.81 -4.90 -14.75
CA MET A 287 2.26 -5.26 -13.43
C MET A 287 3.37 -5.20 -12.38
N PRO A 288 3.23 -4.38 -11.32
CA PRO A 288 4.20 -4.28 -10.24
C PRO A 288 4.47 -5.60 -9.52
N ASP A 289 5.65 -5.70 -8.90
CA ASP A 289 6.11 -6.90 -8.20
C ASP A 289 5.16 -7.32 -7.06
N ILE A 290 4.59 -6.36 -6.33
CA ILE A 290 3.62 -6.61 -5.26
C ILE A 290 2.35 -7.36 -5.71
N TYR A 291 2.01 -7.36 -7.00
CA TYR A 291 0.86 -8.09 -7.55
C TYR A 291 1.25 -9.27 -8.43
N ARG A 292 2.33 -9.14 -9.21
CA ARG A 292 2.67 -10.11 -10.26
C ARG A 292 2.95 -11.49 -9.73
N TYR A 293 3.54 -11.62 -8.53
CA TYR A 293 3.84 -12.94 -7.98
C TYR A 293 2.58 -13.71 -7.62
N SER A 294 1.61 -13.05 -6.96
CA SER A 294 0.33 -13.67 -6.64
C SER A 294 -0.55 -13.98 -7.84
N PHE A 295 -0.49 -13.19 -8.92
CA PHE A 295 -1.16 -13.51 -10.20
C PHE A 295 -0.34 -14.45 -11.10
N GLU A 296 0.82 -14.90 -10.62
CA GLU A 296 1.75 -15.75 -11.35
C GLU A 296 2.24 -15.18 -12.71
N VAL A 297 2.20 -13.86 -12.88
CA VAL A 297 2.71 -13.16 -14.07
C VAL A 297 4.26 -13.22 -14.09
N LYS A 298 4.81 -13.53 -15.26
CA LYS A 298 6.22 -13.79 -15.51
C LYS A 298 6.96 -12.53 -15.94
N ARG A 299 8.19 -12.39 -15.47
CA ARG A 299 9.15 -11.37 -15.92
C ARG A 299 10.37 -12.08 -16.51
N LYS A 300 10.76 -11.73 -17.74
CA LYS A 300 12.06 -12.17 -18.28
C LYS A 300 13.19 -11.64 -17.39
N GLY A 301 14.00 -12.53 -16.83
CA GLY A 301 15.10 -12.18 -15.92
C GLY A 301 14.70 -11.72 -14.51
N GLY A 302 13.46 -11.97 -14.06
CA GLY A 302 13.02 -11.66 -12.69
C GLY A 302 13.63 -12.58 -11.62
N ILE A 303 13.43 -12.24 -10.35
CA ILE A 303 13.83 -13.06 -9.20
C ILE A 303 13.29 -14.48 -9.38
N LYS A 304 14.16 -15.49 -9.28
CA LYS A 304 13.79 -16.90 -9.40
C LYS A 304 12.83 -17.25 -8.26
N ARG A 305 11.71 -17.87 -8.62
CA ARG A 305 10.76 -18.42 -7.64
C ARG A 305 11.47 -19.54 -6.87
N PRO A 306 11.43 -19.57 -5.52
CA PRO A 306 11.83 -20.75 -4.76
C PRO A 306 11.03 -21.95 -5.27
N LYS A 307 11.71 -23.09 -5.44
CA LYS A 307 11.03 -24.36 -5.71
C LYS A 307 10.32 -24.87 -4.47
#